data_AF-A0AAV3RBJ6-F1
#
_entry.id   AF-A0AAV3RBJ6-F1
#
_cell.length_a   1.000
_cell.length_b   1.000
_cell.length_c   1.000
_cell.angle_alpha   90.00
_cell.angle_beta   90.00
_cell.angle_gamma   90.00
#
_symmetry.space_group_name_H-M   'P 1'
#
loop_
_entity.id
_entity.type
_entity.pdbx_description
1 polymer ?
#
loop_
_entity_poly.entity_id
_entity_poly.type
_entity_poly.pdbx_seq_one_letter_code
_entity_poly.pdbx_strand_id
1 'polypeptide(L)'
;MAFLVYYILCILALFSAAEITNCSTIGVGYVKRLLEVQELERDSFEVQLEAAYGVLNRTIPSHFSSFQFQIINKDRCDGDSCFIIQNPPLNSRVGSPEILISGTTAVEVLSGLHWYLKYFCRAHISWSKTGGPQLDSVPKRGYLPHVTNGWLSRKRPVPWSYYQNAVASSYSFAWWDWERWEKEIDWMALHGVNLPLAFTGQEAIWQKVFQKFNISSSELNDFFGGPAFLSWSRMGNLHEWGGPLPQSWLDQQLCLQKRILGRMYSLGMNPGTVRFLLPNIVY
;
A
#
# COMPACT_ATOMS: atom_id res chain seq x y z
N MET A 1 51.31 -6.93 -44.93
CA MET A 1 50.77 -7.17 -43.58
C MET A 1 49.92 -6.03 -43.02
N ALA A 2 50.20 -4.76 -43.31
CA ALA A 2 49.42 -3.62 -42.75
C ALA A 2 47.94 -3.55 -43.22
N PHE A 3 47.63 -3.94 -44.45
CA PHE A 3 46.25 -3.92 -44.97
C PHE A 3 45.31 -4.94 -44.32
N LEU A 4 45.84 -6.11 -43.91
CA LEU A 4 45.04 -7.15 -43.28
C LEU A 4 44.64 -6.76 -41.84
N VAL A 5 45.54 -6.07 -41.13
CA VAL A 5 45.30 -5.59 -39.76
C VAL A 5 44.25 -4.48 -39.74
N TYR A 6 44.28 -3.57 -40.73
CA TYR A 6 43.28 -2.50 -40.85
C TYR A 6 41.88 -3.06 -41.16
N TYR A 7 41.79 -4.08 -42.01
CA TYR A 7 40.52 -4.72 -42.35
C TYR A 7 39.92 -5.47 -41.15
N ILE A 8 40.76 -6.17 -40.37
CA ILE A 8 40.33 -6.87 -39.14
C ILE A 8 39.89 -5.87 -38.06
N LEU A 9 40.59 -4.74 -37.91
CA LEU A 9 40.20 -3.67 -36.96
C LEU A 9 38.88 -2.99 -37.36
N CYS A 10 38.63 -2.77 -38.66
CA CYS A 10 37.35 -2.24 -39.14
C CYS A 10 36.18 -3.23 -38.93
N ILE A 11 36.42 -4.54 -39.11
CA ILE A 11 35.40 -5.57 -38.85
C ILE A 11 35.09 -5.67 -37.34
N LEU A 12 36.11 -5.62 -36.47
CA LEU A 12 35.92 -5.64 -35.02
C LEU A 12 35.22 -4.37 -34.50
N ALA A 13 35.46 -3.20 -35.12
CA ALA A 13 34.74 -1.96 -34.83
C ALA A 13 33.27 -1.99 -35.30
N LEU A 14 32.97 -2.68 -36.41
CA LEU A 14 31.61 -2.89 -36.89
C LEU A 14 30.83 -3.91 -36.04
N PHE A 15 31.51 -4.94 -35.51
CA PHE A 15 30.89 -5.91 -34.60
C PHE A 15 30.64 -5.34 -33.18
N SER A 16 31.47 -4.40 -32.71
CA SER A 16 31.26 -3.74 -31.41
C SER A 16 30.20 -2.62 -31.44
N ALA A 17 29.84 -2.11 -32.62
CA ALA A 17 28.74 -1.17 -32.80
C ALA A 17 27.36 -1.83 -33.01
N ALA A 18 27.33 -3.15 -33.25
CA ALA A 18 26.09 -3.89 -33.56
C ALA A 18 25.41 -4.55 -32.33
N GLU A 19 26.01 -4.45 -31.14
CA GLU A 19 25.41 -4.92 -29.88
C GLU A 19 24.97 -3.76 -28.98
N ILE A 20 24.21 -2.81 -29.54
CA ILE A 20 23.22 -2.13 -28.72
C ILE A 20 22.12 -3.17 -28.48
N THR A 21 22.25 -3.88 -27.36
CA THR A 21 21.19 -4.74 -26.84
C THR A 21 19.90 -3.94 -26.82
N ASN A 22 18.99 -4.25 -27.75
CA ASN A 22 17.59 -3.85 -27.66
C ASN A 22 17.03 -4.52 -26.41
N CYS A 23 17.13 -3.83 -25.28
CA CYS A 23 16.39 -4.19 -24.07
C CYS A 23 14.91 -4.23 -24.49
N SER A 24 14.28 -5.39 -24.38
CA SER A 24 12.95 -5.61 -24.91
C SER A 24 11.94 -4.63 -24.30
N THR A 25 11.50 -3.66 -25.08
CA THR A 25 10.45 -2.68 -24.69
C THR A 25 9.09 -3.35 -24.43
N ILE A 26 8.97 -4.65 -24.75
CA ILE A 26 7.84 -5.52 -24.41
C ILE A 26 7.56 -5.48 -22.89
N GLY A 27 8.62 -5.53 -22.06
CA GLY A 27 8.49 -5.45 -20.61
C GLY A 27 7.96 -4.09 -20.15
N VAL A 28 8.42 -3.00 -20.79
CA VAL A 28 7.99 -1.62 -20.48
C VAL A 28 6.51 -1.43 -20.79
N GLY A 29 6.02 -1.95 -21.92
CA GLY A 29 4.60 -1.89 -22.27
C GLY A 29 3.70 -2.67 -21.31
N TYR A 30 4.14 -3.86 -20.88
CA TYR A 30 3.39 -4.68 -19.92
C TYR A 30 3.36 -4.05 -18.53
N VAL A 31 4.49 -3.54 -18.05
CA VAL A 31 4.59 -2.82 -16.77
C VAL A 31 3.72 -1.57 -16.80
N LYS A 32 3.75 -0.79 -17.90
CA LYS A 32 2.88 0.38 -18.04
C LYS A 32 1.40 0.02 -17.93
N ARG A 33 0.94 -1.04 -18.61
CA ARG A 33 -0.45 -1.50 -18.51
C ARG A 33 -0.82 -1.96 -17.10
N LEU A 34 0.08 -2.65 -16.41
CA LEU A 34 -0.14 -3.05 -15.02
C LEU A 34 -0.28 -1.84 -14.10
N LEU A 35 0.55 -0.82 -14.28
CA LEU A 35 0.48 0.42 -13.52
C LEU A 35 -0.82 1.17 -13.81
N GLU A 36 -1.27 1.21 -15.06
CA GLU A 36 -2.57 1.79 -15.45
C GLU A 36 -3.74 1.05 -14.80
N VAL A 37 -3.73 -0.29 -14.82
CA VAL A 37 -4.76 -1.11 -14.14
C VAL A 37 -4.77 -0.84 -12.64
N GLN A 38 -3.60 -0.75 -12.00
CA GLN A 38 -3.52 -0.44 -10.57
C GLN A 38 -4.03 0.96 -10.23
N GLU A 39 -3.82 1.95 -11.10
CA GLU A 39 -4.38 3.29 -10.92
C GLU A 39 -5.91 3.29 -11.11
N LEU A 40 -6.44 2.45 -12.02
CA LEU A 40 -7.88 2.28 -12.26
C LEU A 40 -8.61 1.50 -11.16
N GLU A 41 -7.91 0.60 -10.45
CA GLU A 41 -8.47 -0.14 -9.31
C GLU A 41 -8.62 0.73 -8.05
N ARG A 42 -8.12 1.97 -8.05
CA ARG A 42 -8.32 2.88 -6.92
C ARG A 42 -9.73 3.43 -6.88
N ASP A 43 -10.26 3.57 -5.67
CA ASP A 43 -11.54 4.20 -5.46
C ASP A 43 -11.52 5.69 -5.83
N SER A 44 -12.71 6.27 -6.03
CA SER A 44 -12.87 7.68 -6.39
C SER A 44 -12.27 8.61 -5.34
N PHE A 45 -12.05 9.88 -5.72
CA PHE A 45 -11.51 10.88 -4.79
C PHE A 45 -12.41 11.10 -3.57
N GLU A 46 -13.72 10.98 -3.72
CA GLU A 46 -14.70 11.12 -2.64
C GLU A 46 -14.55 9.99 -1.61
N VAL A 47 -14.49 8.75 -2.07
CA VAL A 47 -14.30 7.57 -1.21
C VAL A 47 -12.95 7.65 -0.48
N GLN A 48 -11.90 8.05 -1.20
CA GLN A 48 -10.59 8.24 -0.60
C GLN A 48 -10.57 9.31 0.48
N LEU A 49 -11.26 10.43 0.23
CA LEU A 49 -11.35 11.51 1.19
C LEU A 49 -12.12 11.10 2.45
N GLU A 50 -13.24 10.40 2.29
CA GLU A 50 -14.02 9.83 3.41
C GLU A 50 -13.17 8.84 4.22
N ALA A 51 -12.46 7.94 3.52
CA ALA A 51 -11.57 6.97 4.12
C ALA A 51 -10.44 7.63 4.94
N ALA A 52 -9.90 8.76 4.48
CA ALA A 52 -8.88 9.55 5.19
C ALA A 52 -9.46 10.24 6.43
N TYR A 53 -10.65 10.84 6.34
CA TYR A 53 -11.35 11.37 7.51
C TYR A 53 -11.66 10.29 8.55
N GLY A 54 -11.96 9.05 8.12
CA GLY A 54 -12.09 7.90 9.00
C GLY A 54 -10.81 7.62 9.82
N VAL A 55 -9.62 7.71 9.18
CA VAL A 55 -8.33 7.59 9.89
C VAL A 55 -8.14 8.73 10.88
N LEU A 56 -8.42 9.97 10.46
CA LEU A 56 -8.29 11.15 11.31
C LEU A 56 -9.13 10.99 12.58
N ASN A 57 -10.39 10.57 12.43
CA ASN A 57 -11.31 10.37 13.55
C ASN A 57 -10.84 9.27 14.50
N ARG A 58 -10.27 8.17 14.00
CA ARG A 58 -9.70 7.11 14.86
C ARG A 58 -8.36 7.50 15.50
N THR A 59 -7.61 8.41 14.90
CA THR A 59 -6.27 8.80 15.36
C THR A 59 -6.33 9.95 16.38
N ILE A 60 -7.05 11.03 16.07
CA ILE A 60 -7.17 12.25 16.89
C ILE A 60 -8.60 12.82 16.80
N PRO A 61 -9.61 12.14 17.37
CA PRO A 61 -11.03 12.50 17.21
C PRO A 61 -11.35 13.93 17.66
N SER A 62 -10.69 14.42 18.71
CA SER A 62 -10.87 15.79 19.23
C SER A 62 -10.51 16.89 18.24
N HIS A 63 -9.75 16.57 17.20
CA HIS A 63 -9.23 17.49 16.19
C HIS A 63 -9.84 17.26 14.81
N PHE A 64 -10.89 16.44 14.70
CA PHE A 64 -11.52 16.10 13.42
C PHE A 64 -11.82 17.33 12.56
N SER A 65 -12.39 18.37 13.17
CA SER A 65 -12.74 19.64 12.51
C SER A 65 -11.58 20.65 12.40
N SER A 66 -10.41 20.35 12.98
CA SER A 66 -9.22 21.20 12.87
C SER A 66 -8.47 20.98 11.57
N PHE A 67 -8.71 19.87 10.89
CA PHE A 67 -8.08 19.54 9.62
C PHE A 67 -9.11 19.52 8.49
N GLN A 68 -8.73 20.06 7.34
CA GLN A 68 -9.48 19.88 6.10
C GLN A 68 -8.59 19.18 5.08
N PHE A 69 -9.11 18.09 4.53
CA PHE A 69 -8.44 17.29 3.53
C PHE A 69 -8.93 17.60 2.12
N GLN A 70 -8.04 17.47 1.14
CA GLN A 70 -8.36 17.58 -0.27
C GLN A 70 -7.52 16.59 -1.09
N ILE A 71 -8.15 15.91 -2.05
CA ILE A 71 -7.41 15.18 -3.07
C ILE A 71 -7.19 16.07 -4.28
N ILE A 72 -5.95 16.12 -4.76
CA ILE A 72 -5.50 16.96 -5.87
C ILE A 72 -4.91 16.12 -6.99
N ASN A 73 -4.95 16.65 -8.21
CA ASN A 73 -4.33 15.99 -9.35
C ASN A 73 -2.80 16.10 -9.30
N LYS A 74 -2.09 15.13 -9.90
CA LYS A 74 -0.62 15.08 -9.91
C LYS A 74 0.01 16.30 -10.59
N ASP A 75 -0.72 17.00 -11.47
CA ASP A 75 -0.25 18.25 -12.10
C ASP A 75 0.10 19.34 -11.07
N ARG A 76 -0.55 19.34 -9.90
CA ARG A 76 -0.22 20.25 -8.77
C ARG A 76 1.03 19.84 -8.00
N CYS A 77 1.61 18.70 -8.35
CA CYS A 77 2.78 18.07 -7.75
C CYS A 77 3.90 17.82 -8.79
N ASP A 78 3.89 18.57 -9.91
CA ASP A 78 4.76 18.40 -11.09
C ASP A 78 4.78 16.97 -11.66
N GLY A 79 3.62 16.30 -11.66
CA GLY A 79 3.47 14.94 -12.20
C GLY A 79 3.78 13.82 -11.20
N ASP A 80 4.32 14.13 -10.03
CA ASP A 80 4.62 13.15 -8.98
C ASP A 80 3.49 13.04 -7.94
N SER A 81 3.53 11.99 -7.12
CA SER A 81 2.71 11.93 -5.91
C SER A 81 3.30 12.83 -4.82
N CYS A 82 2.48 13.70 -4.22
CA CYS A 82 2.91 14.62 -3.18
C CYS A 82 1.81 14.91 -2.17
N PHE A 83 2.21 15.49 -1.04
CA PHE A 83 1.29 16.16 -0.12
C PHE A 83 1.70 17.62 0.11
N ILE A 84 0.71 18.45 0.39
CA ILE A 84 0.85 19.88 0.64
C ILE A 84 0.12 20.21 1.94
N ILE A 85 0.79 20.86 2.88
CA ILE A 85 0.21 21.35 4.13
C ILE A 85 0.16 22.87 4.05
N GLN A 86 -0.98 23.48 4.34
CA GLN A 86 -1.18 24.93 4.25
C GLN A 86 -1.93 25.45 5.46
N ASN A 87 -1.64 26.70 5.83
CA ASN A 87 -2.47 27.43 6.78
C ASN A 87 -3.79 27.84 6.09
N PRO A 88 -4.90 27.91 6.83
CA PRO A 88 -6.14 28.45 6.31
C PRO A 88 -5.97 29.95 5.94
N PRO A 89 -6.83 30.50 5.07
CA PRO A 89 -6.82 31.92 4.76
C PRO A 89 -6.90 32.79 6.02
N LEU A 90 -6.21 33.94 6.04
CA LEU A 90 -6.12 34.84 7.20
C LEU A 90 -7.50 35.32 7.72
N ASN A 91 -8.53 35.33 6.86
CA ASN A 91 -9.88 35.78 7.18
C ASN A 91 -10.83 34.62 7.55
N SER A 92 -10.29 33.48 7.96
CA SER A 92 -11.12 32.32 8.29
C SER A 92 -11.94 32.55 9.56
N ARG A 93 -13.21 32.17 9.52
CA ARG A 93 -14.15 32.37 10.63
C ARG A 93 -13.79 31.47 11.81
N VAL A 94 -14.14 31.89 13.02
CA VAL A 94 -14.06 31.03 14.22
C VAL A 94 -14.80 29.71 13.95
N GLY A 95 -14.11 28.59 14.15
CA GLY A 95 -14.62 27.25 13.84
C GLY A 95 -14.20 26.68 12.48
N SER A 96 -13.49 27.46 11.65
CA SER A 96 -12.82 26.96 10.45
C SER A 96 -11.73 25.94 10.77
N PRO A 97 -11.35 25.08 9.81
CA PRO A 97 -10.15 24.26 9.95
C PRO A 97 -8.92 25.13 10.21
N GLU A 98 -8.01 24.60 11.02
CA GLU A 98 -6.74 25.24 11.41
C GLU A 98 -5.61 24.87 10.46
N ILE A 99 -5.71 23.72 9.78
CA ILE A 99 -4.70 23.20 8.85
C ILE A 99 -5.41 22.56 7.65
N LEU A 100 -4.94 22.91 6.45
CA LEU A 100 -5.38 22.31 5.20
C LEU A 100 -4.31 21.31 4.74
N ILE A 101 -4.71 20.09 4.38
CA ILE A 101 -3.79 19.07 3.85
C ILE A 101 -4.34 18.55 2.53
N SER A 102 -3.57 18.76 1.47
CA SER A 102 -3.87 18.25 0.14
C SER A 102 -2.91 17.13 -0.24
N GLY A 103 -3.36 16.14 -1.00
CA GLY A 103 -2.50 15.06 -1.47
C GLY A 103 -3.02 14.41 -2.74
N THR A 104 -2.16 13.71 -3.46
CA THR A 104 -2.56 13.03 -4.71
C THR A 104 -3.40 11.77 -4.49
N THR A 105 -3.36 11.21 -3.29
CA THR A 105 -4.11 10.05 -2.82
C THR A 105 -4.45 10.24 -1.33
N ALA A 106 -5.33 9.42 -0.78
CA ALA A 106 -5.57 9.43 0.67
C ALA A 106 -4.33 9.06 1.49
N VAL A 107 -3.48 8.13 1.03
CA VAL A 107 -2.18 7.84 1.65
C VAL A 107 -1.30 9.10 1.71
N GLU A 108 -1.31 9.95 0.68
CA GLU A 108 -0.50 11.17 0.66
C GLU A 108 -1.05 12.22 1.63
N VAL A 109 -2.37 12.39 1.67
CA VAL A 109 -3.04 13.24 2.67
C VAL A 109 -2.68 12.80 4.09
N LEU A 110 -2.78 11.49 4.38
CA LEU A 110 -2.50 10.95 5.71
C LEU A 110 -1.01 10.97 6.07
N SER A 111 -0.13 10.81 5.09
CA SER A 111 1.31 11.04 5.26
C SER A 111 1.59 12.49 5.61
N GLY A 112 0.88 13.44 4.99
CA GLY A 112 0.92 14.86 5.33
C GLY A 112 0.44 15.13 6.76
N LEU A 113 -0.67 14.49 7.17
CA LEU A 113 -1.16 14.56 8.56
C LEU A 113 -0.10 14.05 9.54
N HIS A 114 0.45 12.86 9.31
CA HIS A 114 1.48 12.30 10.18
C HIS A 114 2.74 13.16 10.20
N TRP A 115 3.16 13.70 9.05
CA TRP A 115 4.28 14.63 8.97
C TRP A 115 4.03 15.88 9.81
N TYR A 116 2.84 16.47 9.70
CA TYR A 116 2.45 17.62 10.50
C TYR A 116 2.50 17.32 12.00
N LEU A 117 1.86 16.23 12.43
CA LEU A 117 1.83 15.80 13.83
C LEU A 117 3.25 15.55 14.37
N LYS A 118 4.11 14.92 13.58
CA LYS A 118 5.49 14.61 13.97
C LYS A 118 6.36 15.85 14.11
N TYR A 119 6.36 16.75 13.12
CA TYR A 119 7.33 17.84 13.07
C TYR A 119 6.83 19.13 13.72
N PHE A 120 5.52 19.43 13.65
CA PHE A 120 4.95 20.63 14.25
C PHE A 120 4.39 20.36 15.65
N CYS A 121 3.72 19.22 15.85
CA CYS A 121 3.12 18.87 17.14
C CYS A 121 4.01 17.98 18.01
N ARG A 122 5.20 17.56 17.53
CA ARG A 122 6.13 16.67 18.23
C ARG A 122 5.52 15.34 18.71
N ALA A 123 4.48 14.89 18.02
CA ALA A 123 3.78 13.66 18.33
C ALA A 123 4.47 12.46 17.67
N HIS A 124 4.18 11.26 18.17
CA HIS A 124 4.72 10.01 17.64
C HIS A 124 3.62 8.96 17.50
N ILE A 125 3.61 8.20 16.40
CA ILE A 125 2.63 7.13 16.16
C ILE A 125 3.37 5.83 15.90
N SER A 126 3.19 4.85 16.79
CA SER A 126 3.80 3.52 16.68
C SER A 126 2.77 2.42 16.97
N TRP A 127 3.15 1.15 16.80
CA TRP A 127 2.30 0.04 17.21
C TRP A 127 2.06 0.05 18.72
N SER A 128 0.88 -0.42 19.16
CA SER A 128 0.54 -0.48 20.58
C SER A 128 1.57 -1.26 21.41
N LYS A 129 2.18 -2.31 20.85
CA LYS A 129 3.22 -3.11 21.52
C LYS A 129 4.55 -2.37 21.70
N THR A 130 4.80 -1.29 20.94
CA THR A 130 6.03 -0.49 21.00
C THR A 130 5.83 0.88 21.66
N GLY A 131 4.71 1.10 22.35
CA GLY A 131 4.38 2.35 23.03
C GLY A 131 3.17 3.10 22.44
N GLY A 132 2.61 2.63 21.33
CA GLY A 132 1.39 3.18 20.74
C GLY A 132 1.51 4.62 20.24
N PRO A 133 0.38 5.29 19.99
CA PRO A 133 0.34 6.71 19.67
C PRO A 133 0.61 7.56 20.91
N GLN A 134 1.60 8.43 20.83
CA GLN A 134 2.00 9.42 21.82
C GLN A 134 1.58 10.80 21.30
N LEU A 135 0.39 11.24 21.69
CA LEU A 135 -0.30 12.40 21.12
C LEU A 135 -0.46 13.56 22.13
N ASP A 136 0.03 13.42 23.35
CA ASP A 136 -0.14 14.41 24.43
C ASP A 136 0.49 15.78 24.11
N SER A 137 1.47 15.80 23.22
CA SER A 137 2.12 17.03 22.74
C SER A 137 1.29 17.78 21.69
N VAL A 138 0.23 17.18 21.14
CA VAL A 138 -0.65 17.83 20.16
C VAL A 138 -1.44 18.94 20.87
N PRO A 139 -1.27 20.22 20.47
CA PRO A 139 -1.99 21.32 21.11
C PRO A 139 -3.50 21.16 20.99
N LYS A 140 -4.25 21.72 21.94
CA LYS A 140 -5.71 21.73 21.87
C LYS A 140 -6.18 22.44 20.59
N ARG A 141 -7.36 22.04 20.11
CA ARG A 141 -8.05 22.73 19.01
C ARG A 141 -8.06 24.25 19.23
N GLY A 142 -7.71 25.00 18.20
CA GLY A 142 -7.53 26.45 18.20
C GLY A 142 -6.08 26.91 18.40
N TYR A 143 -5.16 25.99 18.75
CA TYR A 143 -3.76 26.28 19.04
C TYR A 143 -2.79 25.42 18.22
N LEU A 144 -3.25 24.80 17.13
CA LEU A 144 -2.37 24.02 16.27
C LEU A 144 -1.29 24.92 15.62
N PRO A 145 0.00 24.51 15.60
CA PRO A 145 1.05 25.38 15.09
C PRO A 145 0.92 25.65 13.60
N HIS A 146 0.96 26.92 13.21
CA HIS A 146 0.96 27.32 11.80
C HIS A 146 2.27 26.93 11.11
N VAL A 147 2.20 26.60 9.82
CA VAL A 147 3.37 26.42 8.97
C VAL A 147 4.04 27.77 8.73
N THR A 148 5.34 27.87 9.00
CA THR A 148 6.11 29.14 9.05
C THR A 148 5.96 29.99 7.78
N ASN A 149 6.04 29.38 6.59
CA ASN A 149 5.96 30.08 5.31
C ASN A 149 4.54 30.07 4.70
N GLY A 150 3.52 29.76 5.51
CA GLY A 150 2.13 29.63 5.06
C GLY A 150 1.81 28.29 4.38
N TRP A 151 2.79 27.62 3.79
CA TRP A 151 2.63 26.32 3.15
C TRP A 151 3.93 25.49 3.13
N LEU A 152 3.78 24.18 2.93
CA LEU A 152 4.85 23.20 2.76
C LEU A 152 4.39 22.15 1.73
N SER A 153 5.22 21.83 0.74
CA SER A 153 4.98 20.68 -0.16
C SER A 153 6.10 19.65 -0.01
N ARG A 154 5.73 18.37 -0.07
CA ARG A 154 6.66 17.24 -0.05
C ARG A 154 6.23 16.20 -1.08
N LYS A 155 7.11 15.95 -2.04
CA LYS A 155 6.98 14.84 -2.99
C LYS A 155 7.40 13.53 -2.34
N ARG A 156 6.78 12.43 -2.78
CA ARG A 156 7.29 11.10 -2.44
C ARG A 156 8.69 10.93 -3.04
N PRO A 157 9.65 10.39 -2.28
CA PRO A 157 10.99 10.14 -2.80
C PRO A 157 11.03 8.91 -3.73
N VAL A 158 10.06 8.01 -3.60
CA VAL A 158 9.90 6.81 -4.43
C VAL A 158 8.44 6.61 -4.84
N PRO A 159 8.17 6.09 -6.05
CA PRO A 159 6.80 5.83 -6.51
C PRO A 159 6.06 4.82 -5.63
N TRP A 160 6.76 3.81 -5.13
CA TRP A 160 6.20 2.72 -4.35
C TRP A 160 6.90 2.59 -3.01
N SER A 161 6.15 2.75 -1.92
CA SER A 161 6.57 2.41 -0.57
C SER A 161 5.92 1.08 -0.18
N TYR A 162 6.71 0.03 -0.29
CA TYR A 162 6.31 -1.35 -0.04
C TYR A 162 6.32 -1.68 1.46
N TYR A 163 5.40 -2.54 1.90
CA TYR A 163 5.37 -3.03 3.27
C TYR A 163 4.98 -4.52 3.35
N GLN A 164 5.53 -5.18 4.38
CA GLN A 164 5.39 -6.60 4.77
C GLN A 164 6.37 -7.58 4.09
N ASN A 165 6.44 -8.78 4.64
CA ASN A 165 7.07 -9.94 4.01
C ASN A 165 6.04 -11.07 4.00
N ALA A 166 6.12 -12.00 3.04
CA ALA A 166 5.32 -13.22 3.02
C ALA A 166 5.27 -13.93 4.38
N VAL A 167 6.41 -14.00 5.09
CA VAL A 167 6.50 -14.67 6.39
C VAL A 167 5.75 -13.96 7.52
N ALA A 168 5.54 -12.65 7.41
CA ALA A 168 4.80 -11.88 8.43
C ALA A 168 3.35 -12.35 8.56
N SER A 169 2.77 -12.90 7.48
CA SER A 169 1.43 -13.50 7.50
C SER A 169 1.29 -14.62 8.52
N SER A 170 2.35 -15.37 8.80
CA SER A 170 2.37 -16.45 9.79
C SER A 170 2.92 -16.00 11.14
N TYR A 171 4.03 -15.24 11.15
CA TYR A 171 4.68 -14.85 12.40
C TYR A 171 3.93 -13.79 13.20
N SER A 172 3.21 -12.91 12.51
CA SER A 172 2.56 -11.75 13.13
C SER A 172 1.06 -11.74 12.92
N PHE A 173 0.59 -12.01 11.71
CA PHE A 173 -0.79 -11.70 11.31
C PHE A 173 -1.76 -12.88 11.41
N ALA A 174 -1.26 -14.10 11.67
CA ALA A 174 -2.07 -15.32 11.62
C ALA A 174 -3.36 -15.20 12.44
N TRP A 175 -3.28 -14.57 13.62
CA TRP A 175 -4.39 -14.48 14.56
C TRP A 175 -5.03 -13.08 14.61
N TRP A 176 -4.77 -12.22 13.62
CA TRP A 176 -5.35 -10.88 13.60
C TRP A 176 -6.79 -10.92 13.12
N ASP A 177 -7.65 -10.23 13.87
CA ASP A 177 -9.01 -9.92 13.47
C ASP A 177 -9.05 -8.63 12.64
N TRP A 178 -10.26 -8.20 12.28
CA TRP A 178 -10.48 -6.97 11.54
C TRP A 178 -10.00 -5.73 12.30
N GLU A 179 -10.25 -5.64 13.61
CA GLU A 179 -9.90 -4.46 14.40
C GLU A 179 -8.39 -4.23 14.42
N ARG A 180 -7.61 -5.30 14.50
CA ARG A 180 -6.15 -5.20 14.43
C ARG A 180 -5.67 -4.85 13.02
N TRP A 181 -6.28 -5.42 11.98
CA TRP A 181 -5.97 -5.08 10.59
C TRP A 181 -6.30 -3.64 10.24
N GLU A 182 -7.44 -3.11 10.69
CA GLU A 182 -7.83 -1.71 10.46
C GLU A 182 -6.76 -0.75 11.04
N LYS A 183 -6.30 -1.00 12.26
CA LYS A 183 -5.20 -0.23 12.89
C LYS A 183 -3.90 -0.33 12.11
N GLU A 184 -3.59 -1.49 11.53
CA GLU A 184 -2.37 -1.64 10.73
C GLU A 184 -2.46 -0.86 9.41
N ILE A 185 -3.60 -0.93 8.73
CA ILE A 185 -3.80 -0.23 7.46
C ILE A 185 -3.81 1.30 7.68
N ASP A 186 -4.41 1.77 8.77
CA ASP A 186 -4.33 3.17 9.17
C ASP A 186 -2.87 3.59 9.44
N TRP A 187 -2.10 2.76 10.16
CA TRP A 187 -0.67 2.99 10.39
C TRP A 187 0.13 3.02 9.08
N MET A 188 -0.13 2.09 8.15
CA MET A 188 0.46 2.05 6.82
C MET A 188 0.22 3.36 6.06
N ALA A 189 -1.02 3.87 6.06
CA ALA A 189 -1.38 5.10 5.37
C ALA A 189 -0.68 6.34 5.96
N LEU A 190 -0.64 6.45 7.29
CA LEU A 190 0.09 7.52 8.00
C LEU A 190 1.60 7.47 7.70
N HIS A 191 2.15 6.30 7.42
CA HIS A 191 3.58 6.11 7.08
C HIS A 191 3.86 6.14 5.58
N GLY A 192 2.87 6.46 4.75
CA GLY A 192 3.04 6.60 3.30
C GLY A 192 3.19 5.28 2.55
N VAL A 193 2.82 4.15 3.13
CA VAL A 193 2.80 2.85 2.45
C VAL A 193 1.67 2.87 1.41
N ASN A 194 2.02 2.62 0.14
CA ASN A 194 1.05 2.53 -0.95
C ASN A 194 1.11 1.20 -1.70
N LEU A 195 2.03 0.29 -1.35
CA LEU A 195 2.15 -1.05 -1.94
C LEU A 195 2.26 -2.13 -0.85
N PRO A 196 1.22 -2.34 -0.02
CA PRO A 196 1.23 -3.39 0.99
C PRO A 196 0.95 -4.78 0.38
N LEU A 197 1.48 -5.85 0.97
CA LEU A 197 1.01 -7.20 0.62
C LEU A 197 -0.38 -7.50 1.22
N ALA A 198 -1.18 -8.29 0.50
CA ALA A 198 -2.49 -8.76 0.94
C ALA A 198 -2.63 -10.29 0.72
N PHE A 199 -2.10 -11.08 1.66
CA PHE A 199 -2.01 -12.55 1.55
C PHE A 199 -3.14 -13.33 2.24
N THR A 200 -4.04 -12.65 2.95
CA THR A 200 -5.11 -13.27 3.74
C THR A 200 -6.08 -14.04 2.81
N GLY A 201 -6.50 -15.23 3.22
CA GLY A 201 -7.57 -15.98 2.53
C GLY A 201 -7.22 -16.63 1.19
N GLN A 202 -5.94 -16.72 0.80
CA GLN A 202 -5.53 -17.36 -0.47
C GLN A 202 -5.94 -18.83 -0.57
N GLU A 203 -5.95 -19.55 0.55
CA GLU A 203 -6.31 -20.97 0.62
C GLU A 203 -7.77 -21.19 0.19
N ALA A 204 -8.67 -20.25 0.49
CA ALA A 204 -10.06 -20.32 0.05
C ALA A 204 -10.21 -20.18 -1.48
N ILE A 205 -9.32 -19.44 -2.13
CA ILE A 205 -9.28 -19.34 -3.59
C ILE A 205 -8.71 -20.62 -4.19
N TRP A 206 -7.63 -21.14 -3.61
CA TRP A 206 -7.04 -22.40 -4.02
C TRP A 206 -8.00 -23.58 -3.90
N GLN A 207 -8.76 -23.65 -2.82
CA GLN A 207 -9.81 -24.67 -2.64
C GLN A 207 -10.79 -24.65 -3.83
N LYS A 208 -11.25 -23.46 -4.26
CA LYS A 208 -12.15 -23.32 -5.42
C LYS A 208 -11.48 -23.72 -6.74
N VAL A 209 -10.19 -23.40 -6.90
CA VAL A 209 -9.43 -23.80 -8.09
C VAL A 209 -9.33 -25.33 -8.15
N PHE A 210 -8.92 -26.00 -7.07
CA PHE A 210 -8.80 -27.46 -7.03
C PHE A 210 -10.15 -28.17 -7.22
N GLN A 211 -11.25 -27.61 -6.71
CA GLN A 211 -12.60 -28.13 -6.99
C GLN A 211 -12.93 -28.13 -8.49
N LYS A 212 -12.44 -27.16 -9.28
CA LYS A 212 -12.63 -27.15 -10.75
C LYS A 212 -11.86 -28.28 -11.46
N PHE A 213 -10.87 -28.87 -10.80
CA PHE A 213 -10.13 -30.04 -11.26
C PHE A 213 -10.61 -31.35 -10.63
N ASN A 214 -11.83 -31.36 -10.05
CA ASN A 214 -12.44 -32.51 -9.39
C ASN A 214 -11.66 -33.07 -8.20
N ILE A 215 -10.82 -32.25 -7.55
CA ILE A 215 -10.15 -32.61 -6.30
C ILE A 215 -11.11 -32.30 -5.14
N SER A 216 -11.39 -33.32 -4.33
CA SER A 216 -12.28 -33.22 -3.17
C SER A 216 -11.64 -32.44 -2.02
N SER A 217 -12.45 -31.90 -1.12
CA SER A 217 -11.95 -31.22 0.09
C SER A 217 -11.13 -32.14 0.98
N SER A 218 -11.46 -33.43 1.07
CA SER A 218 -10.67 -34.42 1.83
C SER A 218 -9.29 -34.66 1.24
N GLU A 219 -9.14 -34.62 -0.09
CA GLU A 219 -7.84 -34.75 -0.75
C GLU A 219 -6.94 -33.51 -0.55
N LEU A 220 -7.52 -32.38 -0.12
CA LEU A 220 -6.77 -31.16 0.22
C LEU A 220 -6.36 -31.08 1.69
N ASN A 221 -6.77 -32.03 2.54
CA ASN A 221 -6.48 -31.99 3.97
C ASN A 221 -4.98 -31.92 4.26
N ASP A 222 -4.17 -32.61 3.46
CA ASP A 222 -2.71 -32.69 3.62
C ASP A 222 -1.96 -31.70 2.70
N PHE A 223 -2.69 -30.92 1.90
CA PHE A 223 -2.09 -29.95 0.97
C PHE A 223 -1.68 -28.65 1.68
N PHE A 224 -2.58 -28.06 2.48
CA PHE A 224 -2.29 -26.82 3.19
C PHE A 224 -1.63 -27.07 4.54
N GLY A 225 -0.68 -26.20 4.90
CA GLY A 225 -0.21 -26.11 6.29
C GLY A 225 -1.24 -25.46 7.22
N GLY A 226 -1.03 -25.61 8.53
CA GLY A 226 -1.82 -24.93 9.55
C GLY A 226 -1.65 -23.40 9.53
N PRO A 227 -2.54 -22.62 10.19
CA PRO A 227 -2.53 -21.15 10.12
C PRO A 227 -1.18 -20.48 10.39
N ALA A 228 -0.46 -20.96 11.42
CA ALA A 228 0.85 -20.44 11.81
C ALA A 228 2.00 -20.84 10.87
N PHE A 229 1.73 -21.67 9.85
CA PHE A 229 2.73 -22.19 8.91
C PHE A 229 2.40 -21.89 7.44
N LEU A 230 1.30 -21.18 7.19
CA LEU A 230 0.82 -20.86 5.84
C LEU A 230 1.83 -20.12 4.97
N SER A 231 2.70 -19.28 5.55
CA SER A 231 3.71 -18.56 4.77
C SER A 231 4.65 -19.52 4.03
N TRP A 232 5.17 -20.55 4.71
CA TRP A 232 6.03 -21.56 4.08
C TRP A 232 5.26 -22.50 3.16
N SER A 233 4.01 -22.81 3.52
CA SER A 233 3.16 -23.63 2.67
C SER A 233 2.85 -22.96 1.33
N ARG A 234 2.51 -21.67 1.34
CA ARG A 234 2.32 -20.85 0.12
C ARG A 234 3.57 -20.75 -0.74
N MET A 235 4.76 -20.83 -0.13
CA MET A 235 6.04 -20.81 -0.83
C MET A 235 6.50 -22.20 -1.30
N GLY A 236 5.70 -23.25 -1.09
CA GLY A 236 6.03 -24.62 -1.51
C GLY A 236 7.09 -25.32 -0.66
N ASN A 237 7.44 -24.78 0.51
CA ASN A 237 8.45 -25.36 1.40
C ASN A 237 7.87 -26.40 2.37
N LEU A 238 6.55 -26.40 2.57
CA LEU A 238 5.85 -27.19 3.58
C LEU A 238 4.45 -27.55 3.08
N HIS A 239 3.95 -28.73 3.41
CA HIS A 239 2.55 -29.11 3.28
C HIS A 239 2.13 -29.87 4.55
N GLU A 240 0.83 -30.04 4.77
CA GLU A 240 0.20 -30.81 5.87
C GLU A 240 0.42 -30.28 7.31
N TRP A 241 1.62 -29.84 7.65
CA TRP A 241 2.04 -29.57 9.02
C TRP A 241 1.16 -28.54 9.73
N GLY A 242 0.56 -28.96 10.84
CA GLY A 242 -0.35 -28.14 11.66
C GLY A 242 -1.75 -27.96 11.07
N GLY A 243 -2.06 -28.62 9.94
CA GLY A 243 -3.40 -28.71 9.36
C GLY A 243 -4.23 -29.87 9.94
N PRO A 244 -5.37 -30.20 9.31
CA PRO A 244 -5.98 -29.50 8.18
C PRO A 244 -6.63 -28.17 8.59
N LEU A 245 -6.82 -27.26 7.63
CA LEU A 245 -7.56 -26.03 7.86
C LEU A 245 -9.07 -26.32 7.92
N PRO A 246 -9.79 -25.93 8.98
CA PRO A 246 -11.25 -26.10 9.02
C PRO A 246 -11.92 -25.17 8.01
N GLN A 247 -13.08 -25.55 7.46
CA GLN A 247 -13.81 -24.71 6.50
C GLN A 247 -14.14 -23.32 7.08
N SER A 248 -14.44 -23.25 8.38
CA SER A 248 -14.67 -21.99 9.09
C SER A 248 -13.50 -21.01 8.98
N TRP A 249 -12.27 -21.52 8.99
CA TRP A 249 -11.07 -20.69 8.78
C TRP A 249 -11.04 -20.09 7.39
N LEU A 250 -11.25 -20.91 6.35
CA LEU A 250 -11.24 -20.46 4.95
C LEU A 250 -12.29 -19.37 4.71
N ASP A 251 -13.51 -19.58 5.22
CA ASP A 251 -14.61 -18.64 5.06
C ASP A 251 -14.34 -17.32 5.81
N GLN A 252 -13.82 -17.39 7.04
CA GLN A 252 -13.47 -16.21 7.84
C GLN A 252 -12.33 -15.42 7.21
N GLN A 253 -11.26 -16.09 6.74
CA GLN A 253 -10.11 -15.44 6.11
C GLN A 253 -10.49 -14.80 4.78
N LEU A 254 -11.38 -15.42 4.00
CA LEU A 254 -11.91 -14.82 2.77
C LEU A 254 -12.73 -13.55 3.06
N CYS A 255 -13.58 -13.58 4.09
CA CYS A 255 -14.34 -12.40 4.52
C CYS A 255 -13.40 -11.28 4.99
N LEU A 256 -12.40 -11.62 5.80
CA LEU A 256 -11.40 -10.68 6.30
C LEU A 256 -10.61 -10.04 5.15
N GLN A 257 -10.15 -10.83 4.18
CA GLN A 257 -9.42 -10.33 3.02
C GLN A 257 -10.22 -9.32 2.20
N LYS A 258 -11.53 -9.55 2.00
CA LYS A 258 -12.39 -8.58 1.30
C LYS A 258 -12.43 -7.24 2.02
N ARG A 259 -12.49 -7.24 3.35
CA ARG A 259 -12.43 -6.00 4.16
C ARG A 259 -11.08 -5.32 4.07
N ILE A 260 -9.98 -6.09 4.15
CA ILE A 260 -8.60 -5.58 4.01
C ILE A 260 -8.42 -4.90 2.66
N LEU A 261 -8.77 -5.58 1.56
CA LEU A 261 -8.65 -5.04 0.21
C LEU A 261 -9.51 -3.80 0.03
N GLY A 262 -10.79 -3.84 0.41
CA GLY A 262 -11.68 -2.68 0.33
C GLY A 262 -11.12 -1.46 1.06
N ARG A 263 -10.53 -1.66 2.25
CA ARG A 263 -9.90 -0.57 3.01
C ARG A 263 -8.64 -0.05 2.35
N MET A 264 -7.77 -0.92 1.83
CA MET A 264 -6.54 -0.53 1.12
C MET A 264 -6.87 0.30 -0.13
N TYR A 265 -7.81 -0.16 -0.97
CA TYR A 265 -8.26 0.57 -2.14
C TYR A 265 -8.91 1.91 -1.77
N SER A 266 -9.73 1.93 -0.71
CA SER A 266 -10.33 3.18 -0.20
C SER A 266 -9.29 4.18 0.28
N LEU A 267 -8.07 3.77 0.61
CA LEU A 267 -6.98 4.68 1.00
C LEU A 267 -6.06 5.03 -0.18
N GLY A 268 -6.35 4.55 -1.39
CA GLY A 268 -5.51 4.75 -2.57
C GLY A 268 -4.23 3.90 -2.56
N MET A 269 -4.21 2.81 -1.79
CA MET A 269 -3.13 1.81 -1.84
C MET A 269 -3.35 0.83 -2.99
N ASN A 270 -2.26 0.24 -3.47
CA ASN A 270 -2.24 -0.78 -4.50
C ASN A 270 -1.77 -2.11 -3.88
N PRO A 271 -2.68 -2.93 -3.31
CA PRO A 271 -2.27 -4.15 -2.63
C PRO A 271 -1.62 -5.17 -3.57
N GLY A 272 -0.43 -5.63 -3.20
CA GLY A 272 0.23 -6.78 -3.80
C GLY A 272 -0.53 -8.06 -3.44
N THR A 273 -1.32 -8.57 -4.37
CA THR A 273 -1.98 -9.87 -4.26
C THR A 273 -1.18 -10.93 -5.00
N VAL A 274 -1.34 -12.20 -4.62
CA VAL A 274 -0.82 -13.30 -5.46
C VAL A 274 -1.72 -13.39 -6.69
N ARG A 275 -1.26 -12.78 -7.78
CA ARG A 275 -1.87 -12.96 -9.10
C ARG A 275 -1.19 -14.17 -9.74
N PHE A 276 -1.93 -15.26 -9.92
CA PHE A 276 -1.43 -16.35 -10.76
C PHE A 276 -1.23 -15.83 -12.17
N LEU A 277 -0.15 -16.26 -12.81
CA LEU A 277 0.10 -16.20 -14.26
C LEU A 277 -0.88 -17.12 -15.01
N LEU A 278 -2.17 -17.05 -14.68
CA LEU A 278 -3.25 -17.69 -15.42
C LEU A 278 -4.14 -16.55 -15.95
N PRO A 279 -4.17 -16.30 -17.27
CA PRO A 279 -4.63 -15.03 -17.83
C PRO A 279 -6.09 -14.60 -17.56
N ASN A 280 -6.95 -15.42 -16.95
CA ASN A 280 -8.40 -15.20 -17.02
C ASN A 280 -9.21 -15.62 -15.78
N ILE A 281 -8.69 -15.43 -14.57
CA ILE A 281 -9.54 -15.53 -13.37
C ILE A 281 -9.60 -14.15 -12.72
N VAL A 282 -10.46 -13.31 -13.28
CA VAL A 282 -10.94 -12.08 -12.64
C VAL A 282 -12.04 -12.45 -11.64
N TYR A 283 -12.05 -11.74 -10.51
CA TYR A 283 -13.00 -11.82 -9.40
C TYR A 283 -14.47 -11.87 -9.81
#